data_AF-A0AAV0F288-F1
#
_entry.id   AF-A0AAV0F288-F1
#
_cell.length_a   1.000
_cell.length_b   1.000
_cell.length_c   1.000
_cell.angle_alpha   90.00
_cell.angle_beta   90.00
_cell.angle_gamma   90.00
#
_symmetry.space_group_name_H-M   'P 1'
#
loop_
_entity.id
_entity.type
_entity.pdbx_description
1 polymer ?
#
loop_
_entity_poly.entity_id
_entity_poly.type
_entity_poly.pdbx_seq_one_letter_code
_entity_poly.pdbx_strand_id
1 'polypeptide(L)'
;MFLVKNENKFGNVTEEDVSFIDAIMRLSKLNNVFDEFSTSLTASSWTNRIGIVLQQAMAFMEEEVSCLLDCSRNDNNSIIHRSFSLDSKREDVSSIELEQVQGENYAIYSSDIVSLISRMSIAMITAGYENEFCQAYTTSRRNAFSENMKKFDFERINVEDVQRMSWDTLEGEIMRWMGVVKFCSETFLPGERRLADSIFFKCPSLSQSILSNLARPIVIQLMDLPEAVSMTKRSAEKLFKFLDMYETIRDLISRINDLCFDDCLNEVKYEMVVVGDRIGEATVSLFLDLEDSIKNDVSRTPVPGGAVHPLTRYVMNYLEYTFEYKDTLEHIFKQHANKKCQVYGEKISSSGADAVIDNNYGCYSYGSLRCKPKNKGNALQRSIIA
;
A
#
# COMPACT_ATOMS: atom_id res chain seq x y z
N MET A 1 40.12 16.43 -6.89
CA MET A 1 39.43 17.73 -6.71
C MET A 1 38.70 17.63 -5.38
N PHE A 2 39.19 18.33 -4.37
CA PHE A 2 38.67 18.24 -3.00
C PHE A 2 37.23 18.76 -2.99
N LEU A 3 36.28 17.92 -2.58
CA LEU A 3 34.92 18.34 -2.23
C LEU A 3 35.04 19.20 -0.97
N VAL A 4 34.93 20.50 -1.13
CA VAL A 4 34.68 21.43 -0.02
C VAL A 4 33.34 21.01 0.57
N LYS A 5 33.38 20.43 1.77
CA LYS A 5 32.20 20.30 2.63
C LYS A 5 31.75 21.73 2.92
N ASN A 6 30.63 22.15 2.34
CA ASN A 6 29.98 23.40 2.75
C ASN A 6 29.53 23.21 4.21
N GLU A 7 30.21 23.88 5.14
CA GLU A 7 29.88 23.86 6.57
C GLU A 7 28.63 24.71 6.90
N ASN A 8 28.16 25.52 5.95
CA ASN A 8 26.93 26.30 6.05
C ASN A 8 25.78 25.60 5.34
N LYS A 9 25.16 24.63 6.01
CA LYS A 9 23.92 24.02 5.55
C LYS A 9 22.73 24.75 6.18
N PHE A 10 21.73 25.12 5.38
CA PHE A 10 20.49 25.71 5.87
C PHE A 10 19.87 24.75 6.91
N GLY A 11 19.45 25.27 8.06
CA GLY A 11 19.04 24.50 9.24
C GLY A 11 20.10 24.37 10.35
N ASN A 12 21.37 24.76 10.12
CA ASN A 12 22.40 24.81 11.16
C ASN A 12 22.45 26.16 11.89
N VAL A 13 21.97 27.25 11.29
CA VAL A 13 22.02 28.62 11.84
C VAL A 13 20.63 29.23 11.85
N THR A 14 19.89 28.91 12.90
CA THR A 14 18.45 29.23 13.02
C THR A 14 18.13 30.72 12.86
N GLU A 15 19.00 31.63 13.30
CA GLU A 15 18.72 33.08 13.21
C GLU A 15 18.91 33.65 11.79
N GLU A 16 19.89 33.15 11.04
CA GLU A 16 20.15 33.54 9.65
C GLU A 16 19.08 32.99 8.71
N ASP A 17 18.70 31.72 8.90
CA ASP A 17 17.65 31.05 8.13
C ASP A 17 16.29 31.75 8.33
N VAL A 18 16.00 32.15 9.58
CA VAL A 18 14.81 32.93 9.93
C VAL A 18 14.81 34.30 9.28
N SER A 19 15.96 34.99 9.31
CA SER A 19 16.10 36.31 8.68
C SER A 19 15.92 36.25 7.17
N PHE A 20 16.40 35.18 6.53
CA PHE A 20 16.21 34.93 5.11
C PHE A 20 14.73 34.71 4.75
N ILE A 21 14.03 33.85 5.49
CA ILE A 21 12.59 33.59 5.28
C ILE A 21 11.78 34.88 5.46
N ASP A 22 12.09 35.69 6.47
CA ASP A 22 11.40 36.96 6.72
C ASP A 22 11.67 37.98 5.60
N ALA A 23 12.88 38.01 5.03
CA ALA A 23 13.20 38.85 3.88
C ALA A 23 12.39 38.45 2.64
N ILE A 24 12.23 37.15 2.38
CA ILE A 24 11.41 36.63 1.29
C ILE A 24 9.94 37.00 1.47
N MET A 25 9.40 36.86 2.68
CA MET A 25 8.01 37.27 2.95
C MET A 25 7.79 38.75 2.72
N ARG A 26 8.77 39.61 3.06
CA ARG A 26 8.70 41.05 2.76
C ARG A 26 8.78 41.32 1.25
N LEU A 27 9.63 40.60 0.53
CA LEU A 27 9.77 40.71 -0.92
C LEU A 27 8.48 40.28 -1.65
N SER A 28 7.86 39.18 -1.22
CA SER A 28 6.56 38.72 -1.73
C SER A 28 5.45 39.75 -1.48
N LYS A 29 5.35 40.31 -0.27
CA LYS A 29 4.41 41.39 0.04
C LYS A 29 4.63 42.61 -0.85
N LEU A 30 5.90 42.98 -1.06
CA LEU A 30 6.26 44.09 -1.93
C LEU A 30 5.84 43.83 -3.39
N ASN A 31 6.05 42.60 -3.87
CA ASN A 31 5.63 42.19 -5.21
C ASN A 31 4.12 42.36 -5.41
N ASN A 32 3.31 41.88 -4.46
CA ASN A 32 1.85 41.98 -4.52
C ASN A 32 1.36 43.44 -4.53
N VAL A 33 2.02 44.30 -3.76
CA VAL A 33 1.72 45.74 -3.74
C VAL A 33 2.03 46.36 -5.10
N PHE A 34 3.17 46.04 -5.73
CA PHE A 34 3.51 46.59 -7.03
C PHE A 34 2.62 46.07 -8.17
N ASP A 35 2.15 44.83 -8.10
CA ASP A 35 1.18 44.28 -9.05
C ASP A 35 -0.15 45.08 -9.03
N GLU A 36 -0.55 45.62 -7.89
CA GLU A 36 -1.73 46.49 -7.77
C GLU A 36 -1.54 47.87 -8.41
N PHE A 37 -0.30 48.39 -8.44
CA PHE A 37 0.04 49.70 -9.00
C PHE A 37 0.41 49.67 -10.51
N SER A 38 0.17 48.55 -11.19
CA SER A 38 0.56 48.24 -12.59
C SER A 38 -0.08 49.12 -13.66
N THR A 39 0.24 50.43 -13.69
CA THR A 39 -0.14 51.33 -14.80
C THR A 39 1.04 52.16 -15.33
N SER A 40 2.23 52.05 -14.72
CA SER A 40 3.43 52.79 -15.08
C SER A 40 4.51 51.89 -15.72
N LEU A 41 5.15 52.38 -16.79
CA LEU A 41 6.26 51.70 -17.49
C LEU A 41 7.49 51.46 -16.59
N THR A 42 7.67 52.24 -15.52
CA THR A 42 8.75 52.02 -14.55
C THR A 42 8.37 50.93 -13.55
N ALA A 43 7.10 50.85 -13.16
CA ALA A 43 6.60 49.82 -12.25
C ALA A 43 6.79 48.41 -12.85
N SER A 44 6.57 48.24 -14.16
CA SER A 44 6.78 46.95 -14.84
C SER A 44 8.25 46.46 -14.89
N SER A 45 9.22 47.37 -14.79
CA SER A 45 10.64 47.00 -14.71
C SER A 45 11.03 46.51 -13.31
N TRP A 46 10.48 47.15 -12.26
CA TRP A 46 10.73 46.76 -10.87
C TRP A 46 10.01 45.47 -10.50
N THR A 47 8.77 45.26 -10.95
CA THR A 47 8.05 43.99 -10.75
C THR A 47 8.81 42.82 -11.38
N ASN A 48 9.34 42.99 -12.59
CA ASN A 48 10.16 41.95 -13.23
C ASN A 48 11.43 41.61 -12.42
N ARG A 49 12.12 42.61 -11.87
CA ARG A 49 13.32 42.38 -11.05
C ARG A 49 12.98 41.66 -9.74
N ILE A 50 11.91 42.10 -9.07
CA ILE A 50 11.41 41.50 -7.83
C ILE A 50 10.98 40.06 -8.10
N GLY A 51 10.24 39.81 -9.19
CA GLY A 51 9.81 38.48 -9.60
C GLY A 51 10.96 37.52 -9.86
N ILE A 52 12.04 37.95 -10.54
CA ILE A 52 13.23 37.12 -10.76
C ILE A 52 13.89 36.73 -9.43
N VAL A 53 14.08 37.69 -8.53
CA VAL A 53 14.70 37.43 -7.21
C VAL A 53 13.81 36.50 -6.38
N LEU A 54 12.50 36.71 -6.40
CA LEU A 54 11.54 35.86 -5.70
C LEU A 54 11.59 34.43 -6.25
N GLN A 55 11.57 34.27 -7.57
CA GLN A 55 11.65 32.94 -8.20
C GLN A 55 12.94 32.21 -7.85
N GLN A 56 14.09 32.89 -7.86
CA GLN A 56 15.37 32.30 -7.44
C GLN A 56 15.37 31.90 -5.96
N ALA A 57 14.81 32.74 -5.10
CA ALA A 57 14.69 32.45 -3.68
C ALA A 57 13.76 31.26 -3.40
N MET A 58 12.66 31.12 -4.17
CA MET A 58 11.74 29.98 -4.07
C MET A 58 12.39 28.69 -4.54
N ALA A 59 13.13 28.71 -5.65
CA ALA A 59 13.87 27.54 -6.14
C ALA A 59 14.92 27.08 -5.11
N PHE A 60 15.61 28.00 -4.44
CA PHE A 60 16.50 27.68 -3.33
C PHE A 60 15.75 27.05 -2.15
N MET A 61 14.61 27.62 -1.74
CA MET A 61 13.82 27.03 -0.65
C MET A 61 13.28 25.64 -0.99
N GLU A 62 12.90 25.38 -2.23
CA GLU A 62 12.47 24.06 -2.71
C GLU A 62 13.57 23.00 -2.53
N GLU A 63 14.81 23.34 -2.90
CA GLU A 63 15.98 22.47 -2.73
C GLU A 63 16.30 22.25 -1.25
N GLU A 64 16.21 23.30 -0.42
CA GLU A 64 16.47 23.19 1.01
C GLU A 64 15.39 22.38 1.76
N VAL A 65 14.10 22.53 1.40
CA VAL A 65 13.03 21.68 1.96
C VAL A 65 13.32 20.21 1.66
N SER A 66 13.70 19.91 0.41
CA SER A 66 14.06 18.55 0.02
C SER A 66 15.26 18.03 0.82
N CYS A 67 16.31 18.86 0.96
CA CYS A 67 17.48 18.52 1.77
C CYS A 67 17.13 18.27 3.25
N LEU A 68 16.32 19.11 3.88
CA LEU A 68 15.94 18.95 5.29
C LEU A 68 15.11 17.69 5.52
N LEU A 69 14.20 17.37 4.60
CA LEU A 69 13.41 16.15 4.64
C LEU A 69 14.28 14.90 4.42
N ASP A 70 15.31 14.97 3.58
CA ASP A 70 16.22 13.86 3.27
C ASP A 70 17.36 13.68 4.31
N CYS A 71 17.81 14.75 4.98
CA CYS A 71 19.01 14.72 5.85
C CYS A 71 18.77 14.23 7.28
N SER A 72 17.53 14.24 7.78
CA SER A 72 17.13 13.61 9.05
C SER A 72 17.37 12.07 9.09
N ARG A 73 17.83 11.51 7.96
CA ARG A 73 17.98 10.08 7.70
C ARG A 73 19.30 9.47 8.20
N ASN A 74 20.38 10.24 8.34
CA ASN A 74 21.70 9.65 8.60
C ASN A 74 21.94 9.20 10.05
N ASP A 75 21.23 9.77 11.03
CA ASP A 75 21.41 9.38 12.45
C ASP A 75 20.54 8.17 12.85
N ASN A 76 19.46 7.90 12.11
CA ASN A 76 18.44 6.91 12.46
C ASN A 76 18.71 5.49 11.92
N ASN A 77 19.72 5.30 11.05
CA ASN A 77 20.06 3.99 10.48
C ASN A 77 20.57 2.97 11.51
N SER A 78 20.91 3.39 12.74
CA SER A 78 21.38 2.50 13.81
C SER A 78 20.25 1.75 14.53
N ILE A 79 19.02 2.29 14.53
CA ILE A 79 17.89 1.76 15.30
C ILE A 79 17.15 0.67 14.51
N ILE A 80 16.98 0.88 13.20
CA ILE A 80 16.28 -0.03 12.28
C ILE A 80 16.96 -1.40 12.25
N HIS A 81 18.30 -1.48 12.25
CA HIS A 81 19.00 -2.77 12.21
C HIS A 81 18.77 -3.68 13.43
N ARG A 82 18.35 -3.13 14.57
CA ARG A 82 18.17 -3.91 15.81
C ARG A 82 16.81 -4.61 15.89
N SER A 83 15.79 -4.14 15.15
CA SER A 83 14.44 -4.71 15.19
C SER A 83 14.18 -5.85 14.20
N PHE A 84 15.02 -6.03 13.18
CA PHE A 84 14.82 -7.07 12.15
C PHE A 84 15.76 -8.28 12.28
N SER A 85 16.62 -8.32 13.30
CA SER A 85 17.51 -9.46 13.57
C SER A 85 16.97 -10.32 14.72
N LEU A 86 15.89 -11.04 14.44
CA LEU A 86 15.39 -12.15 15.25
C LEU A 86 14.81 -13.16 14.27
N ASP A 87 15.63 -14.09 13.79
CA ASP A 87 15.43 -15.52 14.05
C ASP A 87 16.54 -16.36 13.37
N SER A 88 17.46 -16.89 14.18
CA SER A 88 18.00 -18.22 13.91
C SER A 88 18.31 -18.92 15.24
N LYS A 89 17.35 -19.73 15.70
CA LYS A 89 17.49 -21.07 16.32
C LYS A 89 16.57 -21.26 17.53
N ARG A 90 15.70 -22.28 17.41
CA ARG A 90 14.83 -22.85 18.45
C ARG A 90 15.67 -23.52 19.55
N GLU A 91 15.32 -23.38 20.84
CA GLU A 91 14.42 -24.24 21.64
C GLU A 91 14.35 -23.74 23.12
N ASP A 92 13.21 -24.08 23.77
CA ASP A 92 12.90 -24.11 25.21
C ASP A 92 12.34 -22.90 26.01
N VAL A 93 11.02 -22.98 26.21
CA VAL A 93 10.19 -22.77 27.43
C VAL A 93 10.61 -21.68 28.43
N SER A 94 9.86 -20.57 28.45
CA SER A 94 8.96 -20.16 29.56
C SER A 94 8.50 -18.71 29.39
N SER A 95 7.24 -18.49 29.77
CA SER A 95 6.50 -17.22 29.85
C SER A 95 7.32 -15.96 30.14
N ILE A 96 7.28 -14.99 29.21
CA ILE A 96 7.60 -13.58 29.48
C ILE A 96 6.54 -12.71 28.79
N GLU A 97 6.03 -11.77 29.57
CA GLU A 97 4.93 -10.86 29.30
C GLU A 97 5.16 -10.02 28.03
N LEU A 98 4.10 -9.89 27.22
CA LEU A 98 4.01 -8.95 26.11
C LEU A 98 3.93 -7.53 26.66
N GLU A 99 5.09 -6.91 26.92
CA GLU A 99 5.15 -5.46 27.10
C GLU A 99 4.92 -4.76 25.75
N GLN A 100 3.99 -3.81 25.78
CA GLN A 100 3.57 -2.95 24.69
C GLN A 100 4.76 -2.13 24.15
N VAL A 101 5.26 -2.46 22.96
CA VAL A 101 6.14 -1.56 22.21
C VAL A 101 5.27 -0.65 21.36
N GLN A 102 4.93 0.52 21.89
CA GLN A 102 4.30 1.61 21.15
C GLN A 102 5.24 2.10 20.03
N GLY A 103 4.80 1.97 18.78
CA GLY A 103 4.70 3.04 17.76
C GLY A 103 5.79 4.12 17.60
N GLU A 104 7.06 3.87 17.93
CA GLU A 104 8.15 4.85 17.80
C GLU A 104 9.26 4.33 16.86
N ASN A 105 9.04 4.27 15.55
CA ASN A 105 10.11 4.04 14.58
C ASN A 105 9.82 4.63 13.19
N TYR A 106 9.09 5.75 13.17
CA TYR A 106 8.98 6.59 11.97
C TYR A 106 9.87 7.81 12.16
N ALA A 107 10.61 8.20 11.11
CA ALA A 107 11.65 9.24 11.11
C ALA A 107 11.40 10.35 12.15
N ILE A 108 12.20 10.34 13.22
CA ILE A 108 12.10 11.33 14.29
C ILE A 108 12.75 12.61 13.77
N TYR A 109 11.96 13.47 13.14
CA TYR A 109 12.39 14.85 12.88
C TYR A 109 12.49 15.59 14.21
N SER A 110 13.60 16.29 14.42
CA SER A 110 13.70 17.22 15.55
C SER A 110 12.60 18.28 15.43
N SER A 111 12.05 18.70 16.57
CA SER A 111 11.05 19.77 16.63
C SER A 111 11.53 21.05 15.93
N ASP A 112 12.83 21.33 15.96
CA ASP A 112 13.42 22.51 15.34
C ASP A 112 13.35 22.43 13.82
N ILE A 113 13.67 21.27 13.23
CA ILE A 113 13.60 21.04 11.78
C ILE A 113 12.15 21.13 11.30
N VAL A 114 11.21 20.51 12.01
CA VAL A 114 9.77 20.58 11.68
C VAL A 114 9.28 22.03 11.73
N SER A 115 9.69 22.79 12.74
CA SER A 115 9.32 24.20 12.87
C SER A 115 9.89 25.05 11.72
N LEU A 116 11.12 24.78 11.28
CA LEU A 116 11.76 25.45 10.16
C LEU A 116 11.02 25.16 8.85
N ILE A 117 10.75 23.88 8.55
CA ILE A 117 10.00 23.47 7.36
C ILE A 117 8.58 24.08 7.37
N SER A 118 7.93 24.14 8.53
CA SER A 118 6.62 24.80 8.69
C SER A 118 6.69 26.30 8.40
N ARG A 119 7.77 26.99 8.80
CA ARG A 119 7.96 28.41 8.43
C ARG A 119 8.19 28.59 6.93
N MET A 120 9.00 27.72 6.33
CA MET A 120 9.24 27.73 4.88
C MET A 120 7.94 27.47 4.11
N SER A 121 7.12 26.52 4.54
CA SER A 121 5.84 26.22 3.91
C SER A 121 4.92 27.43 3.91
N ILE A 122 4.78 28.12 5.05
CA ILE A 122 3.99 29.35 5.17
C ILE A 122 4.51 30.43 4.21
N ALA A 123 5.83 30.62 4.13
CA ALA A 123 6.42 31.63 3.28
C ALA A 123 6.19 31.34 1.78
N MET A 124 6.39 30.09 1.36
CA MET A 124 6.17 29.66 -0.03
C MET A 124 4.70 29.74 -0.43
N ILE A 125 3.78 29.27 0.42
CA ILE A 125 2.33 29.35 0.17
C ILE A 125 1.86 30.80 0.08
N THR A 126 2.31 31.67 0.99
CA THR A 126 1.94 33.10 0.97
C THR A 126 2.47 33.80 -0.28
N ALA A 127 3.58 33.32 -0.85
CA ALA A 127 4.16 33.83 -2.08
C ALA A 127 3.54 33.23 -3.35
N GLY A 128 2.59 32.30 -3.25
CA GLY A 128 1.94 31.65 -4.39
C GLY A 128 2.66 30.40 -4.93
N TYR A 129 3.67 29.89 -4.22
CA TYR A 129 4.48 28.72 -4.59
C TYR A 129 4.06 27.46 -3.83
N GLU A 130 2.74 27.28 -3.63
CA GLU A 130 2.19 26.12 -2.92
C GLU A 130 2.52 24.81 -3.63
N ASN A 131 2.38 24.78 -4.96
CA ASN A 131 2.57 23.56 -5.76
C ASN A 131 4.02 23.07 -5.70
N GLU A 132 4.97 23.98 -5.78
CA GLU A 132 6.41 23.73 -5.72
C GLU A 132 6.78 23.14 -4.35
N PHE A 133 6.26 23.70 -3.26
CA PHE A 133 6.44 23.13 -1.92
C PHE A 133 5.84 21.72 -1.82
N CYS A 134 4.60 21.55 -2.28
CA CYS A 134 3.90 20.26 -2.24
C CYS A 134 4.65 19.19 -3.05
N GLN A 135 5.19 19.58 -4.20
CA GLN A 135 5.95 18.70 -5.07
C GLN A 135 7.28 18.29 -4.43
N ALA A 136 8.03 19.23 -3.86
CA ALA A 136 9.28 18.95 -3.15
C ALA A 136 9.03 18.00 -1.96
N TYR A 137 8.01 18.31 -1.15
CA TYR A 137 7.60 17.44 -0.03
C TYR A 137 7.27 16.03 -0.53
N THR A 138 6.31 15.91 -1.47
CA THR A 138 5.83 14.61 -1.95
C THR A 138 6.95 13.79 -2.59
N THR A 139 7.86 14.44 -3.32
CA THR A 139 9.00 13.78 -3.96
C THR A 139 9.99 13.24 -2.93
N SER A 140 10.40 14.06 -1.95
CA SER A 140 11.29 13.60 -0.87
C SER A 140 10.65 12.46 -0.07
N ARG A 141 9.38 12.59 0.32
CA ARG A 141 8.68 11.53 1.08
C ARG A 141 8.52 10.23 0.29
N ARG A 142 8.24 10.32 -1.02
CA ARG A 142 8.18 9.14 -1.91
C ARG A 142 9.56 8.48 -2.07
N ASN A 143 10.63 9.26 -2.14
CA ASN A 143 11.99 8.73 -2.18
C ASN A 143 12.32 8.01 -0.87
N ALA A 144 11.97 8.59 0.28
CA ALA A 144 12.13 7.96 1.60
C ALA A 144 11.35 6.64 1.70
N PHE A 145 10.12 6.58 1.17
CA PHE A 145 9.37 5.33 1.08
C PHE A 145 10.05 4.29 0.20
N SER A 146 10.47 4.69 -1.00
CA SER A 146 11.13 3.81 -1.97
C SER A 146 12.43 3.21 -1.43
N GLU A 147 13.17 3.94 -0.61
CA GLU A 147 14.35 3.42 0.07
C GLU A 147 14.04 2.47 1.21
N ASN A 148 12.96 2.70 1.95
CA ASN A 148 12.50 1.73 2.93
C ASN A 148 12.05 0.44 2.24
N MET A 149 11.38 0.51 1.08
CA MET A 149 11.08 -0.66 0.26
C MET A 149 12.35 -1.45 -0.13
N LYS A 150 13.43 -0.76 -0.50
CA LYS A 150 14.73 -1.40 -0.77
C LYS A 150 15.29 -2.13 0.45
N LYS A 151 15.05 -1.66 1.68
CA LYS A 151 15.47 -2.37 2.91
C LYS A 151 14.69 -3.67 3.13
N PHE A 152 13.47 -3.75 2.61
CA PHE A 152 12.67 -4.98 2.60
C PHE A 152 12.99 -5.88 1.40
N ASP A 153 14.02 -5.55 0.60
CA ASP A 153 14.34 -6.20 -0.68
C ASP A 153 13.11 -6.31 -1.60
N PHE A 154 12.21 -5.33 -1.52
CA PHE A 154 10.99 -5.29 -2.33
C PHE A 154 11.15 -4.26 -3.44
N GLU A 155 11.20 -4.75 -4.67
CA GLU A 155 11.26 -3.92 -5.88
C GLU A 155 9.92 -3.96 -6.63
N ARG A 156 9.73 -2.99 -7.52
CA ARG A 156 8.54 -2.96 -8.36
C ARG A 156 8.57 -4.15 -9.32
N ILE A 157 7.68 -5.11 -9.10
CA ILE A 157 7.62 -6.33 -9.90
C ILE A 157 6.68 -6.11 -11.09
N ASN A 158 7.13 -6.48 -12.29
CA ASN A 158 6.30 -6.46 -13.49
C ASN A 158 5.34 -7.66 -13.50
N VAL A 159 4.11 -7.47 -13.98
CA VAL A 159 3.08 -8.52 -14.12
C VAL A 159 3.61 -9.70 -14.92
N GLU A 160 4.36 -9.45 -15.99
CA GLU A 160 4.94 -10.50 -16.85
C GLU A 160 5.97 -11.36 -16.10
N ASP A 161 6.76 -10.73 -15.22
CA ASP A 161 7.76 -11.44 -14.41
C ASP A 161 7.09 -12.30 -13.34
N VAL A 162 6.03 -11.79 -12.69
CA VAL A 162 5.22 -12.57 -11.72
C VAL A 162 4.67 -13.85 -12.36
N GLN A 163 4.19 -13.77 -13.61
CA GLN A 163 3.63 -14.95 -14.30
C GLN A 163 4.68 -16.00 -14.67
N ARG A 164 5.94 -15.60 -14.83
CA ARG A 164 7.04 -16.46 -15.28
C ARG A 164 7.87 -17.04 -14.14
N MET A 165 7.79 -16.45 -12.94
CA MET A 165 8.49 -16.92 -11.74
C MET A 165 8.02 -18.30 -11.26
N SER A 166 8.94 -19.05 -10.64
CA SER A 166 8.59 -20.26 -9.89
C SER A 166 7.81 -19.90 -8.62
N TRP A 167 7.03 -20.86 -8.12
CA TRP A 167 6.24 -20.66 -6.90
C TRP A 167 7.10 -20.28 -5.69
N ASP A 168 8.21 -20.98 -5.47
CA ASP A 168 9.08 -20.71 -4.30
C ASP A 168 9.60 -19.27 -4.26
N THR A 169 9.93 -18.71 -5.43
CA THR A 169 10.37 -17.31 -5.54
C THR A 169 9.20 -16.36 -5.31
N LEU A 170 8.04 -16.66 -5.93
CA LEU A 170 6.85 -15.84 -5.82
C LEU A 170 6.31 -15.79 -4.38
N GLU A 171 6.34 -16.92 -3.67
CA GLU A 171 5.97 -16.99 -2.26
C GLU A 171 6.87 -16.08 -1.41
N GLY A 172 8.18 -16.06 -1.68
CA GLY A 172 9.11 -15.12 -1.05
C GLY A 172 8.74 -13.66 -1.32
N GLU A 173 8.40 -13.32 -2.57
CA GLU A 173 7.95 -11.96 -2.91
C GLU A 173 6.65 -11.57 -2.21
N ILE A 174 5.69 -12.49 -2.11
CA ILE A 174 4.44 -12.29 -1.37
C ILE A 174 4.73 -11.99 0.11
N MET A 175 5.65 -12.73 0.73
CA MET A 175 6.03 -12.47 2.13
C MET A 175 6.71 -11.11 2.32
N ARG A 176 7.62 -10.72 1.42
CA ARG A 176 8.24 -9.39 1.46
C ARG A 176 7.19 -8.29 1.27
N TRP A 177 6.29 -8.46 0.31
CA TRP A 177 5.18 -7.54 0.07
C TRP A 177 4.28 -7.38 1.30
N MET A 178 3.90 -8.46 1.99
CA MET A 178 3.14 -8.38 3.23
C MET A 178 3.88 -7.57 4.30
N GLY A 179 5.20 -7.77 4.42
CA GLY A 179 6.07 -6.97 5.29
C GLY A 179 6.04 -5.48 4.96
N VAL A 180 6.12 -5.12 3.67
CA VAL A 180 6.03 -3.73 3.22
C VAL A 180 4.65 -3.14 3.47
N VAL A 181 3.56 -3.88 3.21
CA VAL A 181 2.19 -3.42 3.50
C VAL A 181 1.99 -3.16 4.98
N LYS A 182 2.51 -4.05 5.83
CA LYS A 182 2.47 -3.88 7.29
C LYS A 182 3.25 -2.64 7.73
N PHE A 183 4.48 -2.45 7.24
CA PHE A 183 5.26 -1.24 7.50
C PHE A 183 4.52 0.03 7.02
N CYS A 184 3.92 -0.05 5.83
CA CYS A 184 3.17 1.06 5.23
C CYS A 184 1.98 1.48 6.12
N SER A 185 1.19 0.51 6.57
CA SER A 185 -0.04 0.75 7.32
C SER A 185 0.19 1.10 8.79
N GLU A 186 1.18 0.50 9.44
CA GLU A 186 1.42 0.67 10.88
C GLU A 186 2.41 1.79 11.20
N THR A 187 3.35 2.07 10.29
CA THR A 187 4.47 2.99 10.57
C THR A 187 4.50 4.17 9.60
N PHE A 188 4.55 3.92 8.31
CA PHE A 188 4.80 4.96 7.31
C PHE A 188 3.65 5.96 7.19
N LEU A 189 2.44 5.51 6.81
CA LEU A 189 1.31 6.43 6.60
C LEU A 189 0.86 7.16 7.88
N PRO A 190 0.78 6.51 9.06
CA PRO A 190 0.51 7.24 10.31
C PRO A 190 1.60 8.26 10.65
N GLY A 191 2.86 7.92 10.39
CA GLY A 191 3.99 8.82 10.58
C GLY A 191 3.96 10.04 9.64
N GLU A 192 3.68 9.82 8.36
CA GLU A 192 3.50 10.88 7.36
C GLU A 192 2.37 11.81 7.75
N ARG A 193 1.25 11.27 8.25
CA ARG A 193 0.14 12.08 8.74
C ARG A 193 0.57 13.01 9.87
N ARG A 194 1.26 12.48 10.88
CA ARG A 194 1.75 13.30 12.02
C ARG A 194 2.72 14.38 11.55
N LEU A 195 3.60 14.06 10.60
CA LEU A 195 4.56 15.01 10.04
C LEU A 195 3.85 16.11 9.24
N ALA A 196 2.93 15.74 8.35
CA ALA A 196 2.14 16.69 7.57
C ALA A 196 1.31 17.60 8.47
N ASP A 197 0.62 17.04 9.48
CA ASP A 197 -0.16 17.83 10.44
C ASP A 197 0.70 18.81 11.24
N SER A 198 1.95 18.45 11.54
CA SER A 198 2.89 19.33 12.23
C SER A 198 3.41 20.45 11.33
N ILE A 199 3.73 20.16 10.06
CA ILE A 199 4.24 21.15 9.09
C ILE A 199 3.12 22.11 8.67
N PHE A 200 1.92 21.59 8.42
CA PHE A 200 0.76 22.32 7.90
C PHE A 200 -0.27 22.64 8.97
N PHE A 201 0.14 22.79 10.22
CA PHE A 201 -0.76 23.10 11.34
C PHE A 201 -1.70 24.30 11.06
N LYS A 202 -1.24 25.29 10.27
CA LYS A 202 -2.04 26.46 9.88
C LYS A 202 -2.93 26.24 8.64
N CYS A 203 -2.74 25.15 7.92
CA CYS A 203 -3.44 24.82 6.68
C CYS A 203 -3.88 23.33 6.66
N PRO A 204 -4.88 22.92 7.48
CA PRO A 204 -5.27 21.51 7.60
C PRO A 204 -5.75 20.87 6.29
N SER A 205 -6.42 21.64 5.42
CA SER A 205 -6.84 21.17 4.09
C SER A 205 -5.65 20.76 3.21
N LEU A 206 -4.53 21.48 3.33
CA LEU A 206 -3.31 21.18 2.60
C LEU A 206 -2.62 19.94 3.16
N SER A 207 -2.59 19.77 4.49
CA SER A 207 -2.11 18.54 5.14
C SER A 207 -2.81 17.31 4.57
N GLN A 208 -4.13 17.36 4.50
CA GLN A 208 -4.97 16.27 4.00
C GLN A 208 -4.74 16.00 2.50
N SER A 209 -4.69 17.07 1.68
CA SER A 209 -4.42 16.98 0.24
C SER A 209 -3.03 16.38 -0.05
N ILE A 210 -2.00 16.78 0.68
CA ILE A 210 -0.65 16.21 0.52
C ILE A 210 -0.62 14.74 0.91
N LEU A 211 -1.27 14.38 2.02
CA LEU A 211 -1.31 13.00 2.46
C LEU A 211 -2.02 12.11 1.44
N SER A 212 -3.15 12.55 0.87
CA SER A 212 -3.85 11.81 -0.18
C SER A 212 -3.02 11.68 -1.46
N ASN A 213 -2.37 12.77 -1.89
CA ASN A 213 -1.46 12.79 -3.05
C ASN A 213 -0.23 11.89 -2.87
N LEU A 214 0.25 11.72 -1.63
CA LEU A 214 1.34 10.81 -1.29
C LEU A 214 0.86 9.35 -1.21
N ALA A 215 -0.25 9.11 -0.51
CA ALA A 215 -0.77 7.76 -0.26
C ALA A 215 -1.27 7.07 -1.53
N ARG A 216 -1.99 7.79 -2.41
CA ARG A 216 -2.56 7.25 -3.66
C ARG A 216 -1.55 6.46 -4.51
N PRO A 217 -0.42 7.03 -4.95
CA PRO A 217 0.56 6.31 -5.78
C PRO A 217 1.24 5.16 -5.02
N ILE A 218 1.45 5.30 -3.70
CA ILE A 218 2.02 4.24 -2.87
C ILE A 218 1.09 3.03 -2.83
N VAL A 219 -0.19 3.25 -2.56
CA VAL A 219 -1.19 2.18 -2.47
C VAL A 219 -1.38 1.51 -3.82
N ILE A 220 -1.45 2.27 -4.92
CA ILE A 220 -1.50 1.72 -6.28
C ILE A 220 -0.30 0.80 -6.52
N GLN A 221 0.92 1.25 -6.22
CA GLN A 221 2.13 0.44 -6.36
C GLN A 221 2.08 -0.85 -5.51
N LEU A 222 1.50 -0.79 -4.31
CA LEU A 222 1.34 -1.97 -3.47
C LEU A 222 0.31 -2.96 -4.04
N MET A 223 -0.68 -2.50 -4.79
CA MET A 223 -1.69 -3.38 -5.40
C MET A 223 -1.21 -4.07 -6.70
N ASP A 224 -0.14 -3.57 -7.34
CA ASP A 224 0.44 -4.15 -8.57
C ASP A 224 0.76 -5.65 -8.39
N LEU A 225 1.37 -6.06 -7.26
CA LEU A 225 1.74 -7.47 -7.04
C LEU A 225 0.52 -8.38 -6.82
N PRO A 226 -0.43 -8.10 -5.89
CA PRO A 226 -1.62 -8.92 -5.74
C PRO A 226 -2.46 -9.03 -7.02
N GLU A 227 -2.57 -7.95 -7.77
CA GLU A 227 -3.25 -7.99 -9.06
C GLU A 227 -2.59 -9.00 -10.00
N ALA A 228 -1.26 -8.97 -10.14
CA ALA A 228 -0.52 -9.93 -10.95
C ALA A 228 -0.65 -11.38 -10.42
N VAL A 229 -0.55 -11.58 -9.10
CA VAL A 229 -0.67 -12.91 -8.45
C VAL A 229 -2.03 -13.53 -8.72
N SER A 230 -3.11 -12.72 -8.68
CA SER A 230 -4.48 -13.18 -8.93
C SER A 230 -4.68 -13.82 -10.32
N MET A 231 -3.83 -13.46 -11.28
CA MET A 231 -3.85 -13.97 -12.67
C MET A 231 -2.96 -15.19 -12.88
N THR A 232 -2.17 -15.60 -11.88
CA THR A 232 -1.26 -16.75 -12.02
C THR A 232 -2.02 -18.08 -12.07
N LYS A 233 -1.36 -19.12 -12.59
CA LYS A 233 -1.92 -20.47 -12.61
C LYS A 233 -2.24 -20.93 -11.18
N ARG A 234 -3.49 -21.35 -10.98
CA ARG A 234 -4.00 -21.86 -9.71
C ARG A 234 -3.45 -23.25 -9.40
N SER A 235 -3.04 -23.47 -8.15
CA SER A 235 -2.70 -24.76 -7.56
C SER A 235 -3.02 -24.75 -6.07
N ALA A 236 -3.38 -25.91 -5.52
CA ALA A 236 -3.81 -26.03 -4.11
C ALA A 236 -2.75 -25.55 -3.11
N GLU A 237 -1.46 -25.69 -3.44
CA GLU A 237 -0.33 -25.19 -2.62
C GLU A 237 -0.36 -23.67 -2.40
N LYS A 238 -1.01 -22.92 -3.29
CA LYS A 238 -1.04 -21.44 -3.25
C LYS A 238 -2.15 -20.89 -2.36
N LEU A 239 -3.13 -21.71 -1.98
CA LEU A 239 -4.35 -21.23 -1.31
C LEU A 239 -4.05 -20.38 -0.08
N PHE A 240 -3.19 -20.86 0.80
CA PHE A 240 -2.92 -20.19 2.07
C PHE A 240 -2.27 -18.81 1.86
N LYS A 241 -1.38 -18.68 0.88
CA LYS A 241 -0.81 -17.38 0.53
C LYS A 241 -1.82 -16.43 -0.10
N PHE A 242 -2.79 -16.95 -0.88
CA PHE A 242 -3.89 -16.12 -1.38
C PHE A 242 -4.77 -15.61 -0.23
N LEU A 243 -5.00 -16.43 0.79
CA LEU A 243 -5.73 -16.03 2.00
C LEU A 243 -4.95 -14.98 2.81
N ASP A 244 -3.66 -15.20 3.06
CA ASP A 244 -2.78 -14.22 3.72
C ASP A 244 -2.82 -12.86 3.01
N MET A 245 -2.76 -12.87 1.67
CA MET A 245 -2.85 -11.65 0.86
C MET A 245 -4.21 -10.97 0.96
N TYR A 246 -5.29 -11.75 0.95
CA TYR A 246 -6.65 -11.22 1.11
C TYR A 246 -6.82 -10.50 2.44
N GLU A 247 -6.37 -11.11 3.54
CA GLU A 247 -6.39 -10.50 4.87
C GLU A 247 -5.54 -9.23 4.92
N THR A 248 -4.33 -9.29 4.36
CA THR A 248 -3.42 -8.13 4.29
C THR A 248 -4.05 -6.94 3.55
N ILE A 249 -4.73 -7.18 2.42
CA ILE A 249 -5.44 -6.14 1.67
C ILE A 249 -6.61 -5.59 2.51
N ARG A 250 -7.42 -6.46 3.10
CA ARG A 250 -8.57 -6.07 3.94
C ARG A 250 -8.13 -5.18 5.10
N ASP A 251 -7.05 -5.56 5.78
CA ASP A 251 -6.54 -4.84 6.93
C ASP A 251 -5.96 -3.48 6.50
N LEU A 252 -5.26 -3.41 5.35
CA LEU A 252 -4.80 -2.15 4.78
C LEU A 252 -5.97 -1.22 4.41
N ILE A 253 -7.05 -1.74 3.83
CA ILE A 253 -8.26 -0.96 3.53
C ILE A 253 -8.83 -0.35 4.81
N SER A 254 -8.91 -1.13 5.89
CA SER A 254 -9.38 -0.62 7.19
C SER A 254 -8.47 0.51 7.70
N ARG A 255 -7.15 0.33 7.63
CA ARG A 255 -6.18 1.33 8.09
C ARG A 255 -6.25 2.63 7.30
N ILE A 256 -6.44 2.55 5.98
CA ILE A 256 -6.60 3.74 5.14
C ILE A 256 -7.88 4.51 5.50
N ASN A 257 -8.98 3.80 5.81
CA ASN A 257 -10.23 4.44 6.27
C ASN A 257 -10.04 5.21 7.59
N ASP A 258 -9.22 4.68 8.50
CA ASP A 258 -8.93 5.36 9.78
C ASP A 258 -8.03 6.59 9.58
N LEU A 259 -7.17 6.56 8.56
CA LEU A 259 -6.16 7.58 8.31
C LEU A 259 -6.70 8.79 7.52
N CYS A 260 -7.68 8.59 6.64
CA CYS A 260 -8.12 9.62 5.71
C CYS A 260 -9.64 9.79 5.74
N PHE A 261 -10.09 11.03 5.99
CA PHE A 261 -11.51 11.39 6.02
C PHE A 261 -12.07 11.86 4.66
N ASP A 262 -11.23 11.90 3.61
CA ASP A 262 -11.60 12.52 2.33
C ASP A 262 -12.08 11.53 1.28
N ASP A 263 -12.96 12.01 0.39
CA ASP A 263 -13.44 11.28 -0.77
C ASP A 263 -12.34 11.01 -1.81
N CYS A 264 -11.21 11.73 -1.73
CA CYS A 264 -10.09 11.63 -2.67
C CYS A 264 -9.46 10.22 -2.75
N LEU A 265 -9.50 9.44 -1.66
CA LEU A 265 -9.01 8.06 -1.65
C LEU A 265 -10.09 7.02 -1.93
N ASN A 266 -11.34 7.41 -2.18
CA ASN A 266 -12.42 6.47 -2.49
C ASN A 266 -12.13 5.67 -3.77
N GLU A 267 -11.55 6.31 -4.79
CA GLU A 267 -11.14 5.64 -6.03
C GLU A 267 -10.08 4.57 -5.73
N VAL A 268 -9.04 4.93 -4.96
CA VAL A 268 -7.97 4.01 -4.58
C VAL A 268 -8.50 2.86 -3.74
N LYS A 269 -9.40 3.16 -2.79
CA LYS A 269 -10.06 2.17 -1.97
C LYS A 269 -10.89 1.20 -2.82
N TYR A 270 -11.63 1.73 -3.80
CA TYR A 270 -12.38 0.90 -4.73
C TYR A 270 -11.45 -0.04 -5.49
N GLU A 271 -10.33 0.45 -6.01
CA GLU A 271 -9.32 -0.39 -6.67
C GLU A 271 -8.75 -1.47 -5.74
N MET A 272 -8.44 -1.14 -4.48
CA MET A 272 -8.01 -2.15 -3.50
C MET A 272 -9.07 -3.23 -3.25
N VAL A 273 -10.34 -2.84 -3.14
CA VAL A 273 -11.45 -3.79 -3.00
C VAL A 273 -11.54 -4.68 -4.23
N VAL A 274 -11.41 -4.13 -5.44
CA VAL A 274 -11.41 -4.90 -6.69
C VAL A 274 -10.25 -5.90 -6.74
N VAL A 275 -9.06 -5.51 -6.30
CA VAL A 275 -7.90 -6.41 -6.25
C VAL A 275 -8.08 -7.50 -5.19
N GLY A 276 -8.57 -7.15 -3.99
CA GLY A 276 -8.93 -8.12 -2.94
C GLY A 276 -10.00 -9.10 -3.42
N ASP A 277 -10.99 -8.61 -4.14
CA ASP A 277 -12.05 -9.41 -4.75
C ASP A 277 -11.51 -10.43 -5.75
N ARG A 278 -10.55 -10.04 -6.60
CA ARG A 278 -9.90 -10.97 -7.54
C ARG A 278 -9.12 -12.08 -6.82
N ILE A 279 -8.44 -11.75 -5.72
CA ILE A 279 -7.79 -12.75 -4.86
C ILE A 279 -8.83 -13.68 -4.23
N GLY A 280 -9.94 -13.14 -3.73
CA GLY A 280 -11.05 -13.92 -3.19
C GLY A 280 -11.70 -14.85 -4.23
N GLU A 281 -11.92 -14.36 -5.45
CA GLU A 281 -12.44 -15.15 -6.57
C GLU A 281 -11.47 -16.26 -6.99
N ALA A 282 -10.17 -15.97 -7.00
CA ALA A 282 -9.15 -16.99 -7.24
C ALA A 282 -9.15 -18.07 -6.14
N THR A 283 -9.36 -17.68 -4.88
CA THR A 283 -9.52 -18.59 -3.74
C THR A 283 -10.75 -19.49 -3.90
N VAL A 284 -11.92 -18.93 -4.23
CA VAL A 284 -13.12 -19.73 -4.51
C VAL A 284 -12.88 -20.71 -5.66
N SER A 285 -12.22 -20.25 -6.73
CA SER A 285 -11.89 -21.09 -7.88
C SER A 285 -10.98 -22.26 -7.48
N LEU A 286 -10.01 -22.05 -6.58
CA LEU A 286 -9.15 -23.12 -6.06
C LEU A 286 -9.94 -24.22 -5.34
N PHE A 287 -10.97 -23.86 -4.56
CA PHE A 287 -11.83 -24.85 -3.91
C PHE A 287 -12.69 -25.63 -4.92
N LEU A 288 -13.19 -24.96 -5.95
CA LEU A 288 -13.93 -25.63 -7.04
C LEU A 288 -13.03 -26.60 -7.83
N ASP A 289 -11.81 -26.17 -8.14
CA ASP A 289 -10.81 -27.02 -8.81
C ASP A 289 -10.46 -28.25 -7.94
N LEU A 290 -10.36 -28.07 -6.62
CA LEU A 290 -10.15 -29.16 -5.66
C LEU A 290 -11.34 -30.14 -5.64
N GLU A 291 -12.57 -29.63 -5.57
CA GLU A 291 -13.80 -30.44 -5.63
C GLU A 291 -13.85 -31.27 -6.91
N ASP A 292 -13.61 -30.64 -8.06
CA ASP A 292 -13.60 -31.31 -9.35
C ASP A 292 -12.47 -32.34 -9.45
N SER A 293 -11.29 -32.06 -8.88
CA SER A 293 -10.19 -33.02 -8.82
C SER A 293 -10.57 -34.26 -8.00
N ILE A 294 -11.23 -34.10 -6.85
CA ILE A 294 -11.70 -35.21 -6.02
C ILE A 294 -12.76 -36.03 -6.76
N LYS A 295 -13.73 -35.36 -7.39
CA LYS A 295 -14.84 -36.01 -8.11
C LYS A 295 -14.37 -36.79 -9.34
N ASN A 296 -13.36 -36.28 -10.03
CA ASN A 296 -12.78 -36.93 -11.21
C ASN A 296 -11.66 -37.91 -10.86
N ASP A 297 -11.28 -38.07 -9.58
CA ASP A 297 -10.30 -39.07 -9.16
C ASP A 297 -10.86 -40.46 -9.45
N VAL A 298 -10.38 -41.06 -10.54
CA VAL A 298 -10.77 -42.41 -10.91
C VAL A 298 -9.99 -43.31 -9.95
N SER A 299 -10.69 -43.94 -9.01
CA SER A 299 -10.18 -44.87 -7.98
C SER A 299 -9.52 -46.15 -8.57
N ARG A 300 -8.59 -45.98 -9.49
CA ARG A 300 -7.95 -47.04 -10.28
C ARG A 300 -6.88 -47.79 -9.49
N THR A 301 -6.43 -47.23 -8.38
CA THR A 301 -5.44 -47.85 -7.49
C THR A 301 -6.13 -48.31 -6.21
N PRO A 302 -6.64 -49.56 -6.15
CA PRO A 302 -7.12 -50.12 -4.90
C PRO A 302 -5.97 -50.12 -3.88
N VAL A 303 -6.24 -49.58 -2.69
CA VAL A 303 -5.25 -49.53 -1.61
C VAL A 303 -5.07 -50.96 -1.07
N PRO A 304 -3.86 -51.52 -1.08
CA PRO A 304 -3.61 -52.85 -0.54
C PRO A 304 -4.10 -52.94 0.91
N GLY A 305 -4.84 -54.00 1.23
CA GLY A 305 -5.31 -54.27 2.60
C GLY A 305 -6.47 -53.39 3.10
N GLY A 306 -7.12 -52.60 2.24
CA GLY A 306 -8.30 -51.81 2.63
C GLY A 306 -7.98 -50.59 3.52
N ALA A 307 -6.73 -50.13 3.53
CA ALA A 307 -6.32 -48.92 4.25
C ALA A 307 -6.93 -47.65 3.63
N VAL A 308 -6.89 -46.54 4.40
CA VAL A 308 -7.40 -45.23 3.97
C VAL A 308 -6.69 -44.75 2.71
N HIS A 309 -7.45 -44.26 1.72
CA HIS A 309 -6.91 -43.74 0.47
C HIS A 309 -6.04 -42.50 0.71
N PRO A 310 -4.86 -42.38 0.07
CA PRO A 310 -3.99 -41.21 0.23
C PRO A 310 -4.68 -39.88 -0.06
N LEU A 311 -5.59 -39.85 -1.05
CA LEU A 311 -6.39 -38.65 -1.34
C LEU A 311 -7.27 -38.24 -0.16
N THR A 312 -7.90 -39.20 0.54
CA THR A 312 -8.71 -38.90 1.72
C THR A 312 -7.86 -38.26 2.82
N ARG A 313 -6.67 -38.81 3.08
CA ARG A 313 -5.74 -38.21 4.05
C ARG A 313 -5.33 -36.80 3.63
N TYR A 314 -4.99 -36.60 2.35
CA TYR A 314 -4.63 -35.30 1.83
C TYR A 314 -5.74 -34.26 2.00
N VAL A 315 -6.97 -34.58 1.58
CA VAL A 315 -8.12 -33.67 1.68
C VAL A 315 -8.45 -33.33 3.11
N MET A 316 -8.45 -34.31 4.02
CA MET A 316 -8.72 -34.06 5.43
C MET A 316 -7.67 -33.13 6.06
N ASN A 317 -6.38 -33.38 5.81
CA ASN A 317 -5.32 -32.50 6.28
C ASN A 317 -5.44 -31.09 5.68
N TYR A 318 -5.77 -30.99 4.39
CA TYR A 318 -5.97 -29.70 3.73
C TYR A 318 -7.10 -28.91 4.38
N LEU A 319 -8.24 -29.55 4.66
CA LEU A 319 -9.37 -28.93 5.33
C LEU A 319 -9.05 -28.51 6.77
N GLU A 320 -8.26 -29.29 7.48
CA GLU A 320 -7.78 -28.95 8.83
C GLU A 320 -7.01 -27.63 8.82
N TYR A 321 -6.07 -27.44 7.89
CA TYR A 321 -5.34 -26.16 7.76
C TYR A 321 -6.25 -25.00 7.31
N THR A 322 -7.23 -25.25 6.44
CA THR A 322 -8.17 -24.18 6.04
C THR A 322 -9.03 -23.67 7.20
N PHE A 323 -9.15 -24.44 8.29
CA PHE A 323 -9.93 -24.04 9.45
C PHE A 323 -9.32 -22.84 10.18
N GLU A 324 -8.00 -22.64 10.10
CA GLU A 324 -7.33 -21.45 10.64
C GLU A 324 -7.83 -20.16 9.97
N TYR A 325 -8.28 -20.25 8.71
CA TYR A 325 -8.80 -19.14 7.91
C TYR A 325 -10.33 -19.12 7.84
N LYS A 326 -11.02 -19.78 8.78
CA LYS A 326 -12.47 -19.94 8.74
C LYS A 326 -13.21 -18.62 8.54
N ASP A 327 -12.89 -17.58 9.32
CA ASP A 327 -13.58 -16.29 9.27
C ASP A 327 -13.36 -15.58 7.93
N THR A 328 -12.14 -15.66 7.41
CA THR A 328 -11.76 -15.11 6.11
C THR A 328 -12.44 -15.84 4.97
N LEU A 329 -12.50 -17.17 5.01
CA LEU A 329 -13.21 -17.99 4.04
C LEU A 329 -14.71 -17.70 4.07
N GLU A 330 -15.32 -17.64 5.26
CA GLU A 330 -16.73 -17.28 5.41
C GLU A 330 -17.03 -15.93 4.74
N HIS A 331 -16.16 -14.95 4.93
CA HIS A 331 -16.31 -13.64 4.31
C HIS A 331 -16.20 -13.71 2.78
N ILE A 332 -15.15 -14.35 2.25
CA ILE A 332 -14.94 -14.54 0.80
C ILE A 332 -16.15 -15.23 0.16
N PHE A 333 -16.63 -16.34 0.75
CA PHE A 333 -17.76 -17.10 0.20
C PHE A 333 -19.07 -16.32 0.27
N LYS A 334 -19.35 -15.59 1.36
CA LYS A 334 -20.53 -14.71 1.47
C LYS A 334 -20.49 -13.62 0.41
N GLN A 335 -19.34 -12.97 0.22
CA GLN A 335 -19.15 -11.91 -0.77
C GLN A 335 -19.36 -12.44 -2.21
N HIS A 336 -18.75 -13.59 -2.53
CA HIS A 336 -18.90 -14.22 -3.83
C HIS A 336 -20.34 -14.69 -4.11
N ALA A 337 -21.06 -15.20 -3.11
CA ALA A 337 -22.47 -15.56 -3.24
C ALA A 337 -23.35 -14.33 -3.54
N ASN A 338 -23.13 -13.23 -2.83
CA ASN A 338 -23.86 -11.97 -3.04
C ASN A 338 -23.64 -11.42 -4.46
N LYS A 339 -22.42 -11.46 -4.97
CA LYS A 339 -22.10 -11.08 -6.35
C LYS A 339 -22.83 -11.94 -7.38
N LYS A 340 -22.86 -13.27 -7.19
CA LYS A 340 -23.65 -14.15 -8.07
C LYS A 340 -25.12 -13.76 -8.05
N CYS A 341 -25.72 -13.52 -6.88
CA CYS A 341 -27.11 -13.11 -6.77
C CYS A 341 -27.41 -11.77 -7.47
N GLN A 342 -26.50 -10.78 -7.43
CA GLN A 342 -26.65 -9.52 -8.16
C GLN A 342 -26.61 -9.71 -9.69
N VAL A 343 -25.69 -10.53 -10.19
CA VAL A 343 -25.58 -10.83 -11.63
C VAL A 343 -26.79 -11.60 -12.16
N TYR A 344 -27.38 -12.49 -11.35
CA TYR A 344 -28.64 -13.16 -11.71
C TYR A 344 -29.85 -12.22 -11.59
N GLY A 345 -29.87 -11.30 -10.62
CA GLY A 345 -30.91 -10.27 -10.49
C GLY A 345 -30.96 -9.32 -11.69
N GLU A 346 -29.82 -8.79 -12.14
CA GLU A 346 -29.75 -7.91 -13.33
C GLU A 346 -30.14 -8.62 -14.64
N LYS A 347 -29.84 -9.92 -14.76
CA LYS A 347 -30.28 -10.74 -15.89
C LYS A 347 -31.80 -11.00 -15.89
N ILE A 348 -32.44 -11.05 -14.72
CA ILE A 348 -33.89 -11.20 -14.59
C ILE A 348 -34.58 -9.86 -14.89
N SER A 349 -34.04 -8.73 -14.42
CA SER A 349 -34.53 -7.38 -14.72
C SER A 349 -34.47 -7.01 -16.21
N SER A 350 -33.48 -7.54 -16.95
CA SER A 350 -33.36 -7.37 -18.41
C SER A 350 -34.19 -8.38 -19.23
N SER A 351 -34.82 -9.37 -18.58
CA SER A 351 -35.67 -10.39 -19.20
C SER A 351 -37.17 -10.18 -18.98
N GLY A 352 -37.59 -9.12 -18.27
CA GLY A 352 -39.01 -8.76 -18.16
C GLY A 352 -39.89 -9.84 -17.52
N ALA A 353 -39.53 -10.32 -16.33
CA ALA A 353 -40.43 -11.09 -15.49
C ALA A 353 -40.39 -10.57 -14.05
N ASP A 354 -41.51 -9.99 -13.60
CA ASP A 354 -41.73 -9.58 -12.23
C ASP A 354 -41.67 -10.80 -11.30
N ALA A 355 -40.78 -10.76 -10.31
CA ALA A 355 -40.81 -11.70 -9.19
C ALA A 355 -40.63 -10.92 -7.89
N VAL A 356 -41.63 -11.05 -7.03
CA VAL A 356 -41.68 -10.56 -5.65
C VAL A 356 -40.52 -11.16 -4.86
N ILE A 357 -39.70 -10.30 -4.26
CA ILE A 357 -38.60 -10.71 -3.38
C ILE A 357 -39.20 -11.01 -1.99
N ASP A 358 -39.31 -12.30 -1.66
CA ASP A 358 -39.53 -12.74 -0.29
C ASP A 358 -38.19 -12.86 0.42
N ASN A 359 -37.94 -11.97 1.38
CA ASN A 359 -36.77 -11.97 2.24
C ASN A 359 -36.93 -13.05 3.33
N ASN A 360 -36.49 -14.28 3.05
CA ASN A 360 -36.06 -15.20 4.12
C ASN A 360 -35.38 -16.47 3.58
N TYR A 361 -34.16 -16.71 4.07
CA TYR A 361 -33.33 -17.93 3.99
C TYR A 361 -32.66 -18.29 2.64
N GLY A 362 -31.32 -18.11 2.64
CA GLY A 362 -30.31 -19.05 2.13
C GLY A 362 -30.49 -19.68 0.73
N CYS A 363 -29.79 -19.15 -0.27
CA CYS A 363 -29.51 -19.87 -1.50
C CYS A 363 -28.42 -20.94 -1.28
N TYR A 364 -28.80 -22.09 -0.74
CA TYR A 364 -28.13 -23.35 -1.07
C TYR A 364 -28.91 -23.99 -2.22
N SER A 365 -28.27 -24.14 -3.38
CA SER A 365 -28.81 -25.00 -4.44
C SER A 365 -27.72 -25.96 -4.93
N TYR A 366 -27.79 -27.19 -4.42
CA TYR A 366 -27.18 -28.37 -5.02
C TYR A 366 -28.01 -28.81 -6.23
N GLY A 367 -27.34 -29.13 -7.34
CA GLY A 367 -27.80 -30.19 -8.23
C GLY A 367 -28.05 -29.85 -9.70
N SER A 368 -27.31 -30.58 -10.53
CA SER A 368 -27.64 -31.00 -11.91
C SER A 368 -27.31 -30.00 -13.03
N LEU A 369 -26.29 -30.34 -13.83
CA LEU A 369 -26.51 -30.78 -15.21
C LEU A 369 -25.26 -31.47 -15.78
N ARG A 370 -25.50 -32.66 -16.33
CA ARG A 370 -24.59 -33.46 -17.17
C ARG A 370 -24.19 -32.69 -18.43
N CYS A 371 -22.91 -32.78 -18.80
CA CYS A 371 -22.44 -33.16 -20.15
C CYS A 371 -20.89 -33.23 -20.18
N LYS A 372 -20.33 -34.45 -20.33
CA LYS A 372 -19.00 -34.74 -20.93
C LYS A 372 -19.26 -35.17 -22.39
N PRO A 373 -18.31 -35.13 -23.35
CA PRO A 373 -16.84 -35.35 -23.22
C PRO A 373 -15.99 -34.31 -24.01
N LYS A 374 -14.65 -34.26 -24.12
CA LYS A 374 -13.52 -35.23 -24.01
C LYS A 374 -12.18 -34.44 -24.01
N ASN A 375 -11.19 -34.96 -23.28
CA ASN A 375 -9.72 -34.86 -23.45
C ASN A 375 -9.02 -33.53 -23.76
N LYS A 376 -8.17 -33.07 -22.81
CA LYS A 376 -6.71 -32.90 -23.02
C LYS A 376 -5.93 -33.11 -21.71
N GLY A 377 -5.01 -34.08 -21.74
CA GLY A 377 -3.63 -34.00 -21.21
C GLY A 377 -3.40 -33.73 -19.72
N ASN A 378 -3.09 -34.80 -18.99
CA ASN A 378 -2.54 -34.84 -17.63
C ASN A 378 -1.35 -33.91 -17.39
N ALA A 379 -1.37 -33.14 -16.30
CA ALA A 379 -0.19 -32.48 -15.71
C ALA A 379 -0.35 -32.25 -14.19
N LEU A 380 -0.85 -33.24 -13.46
CA LEU A 380 -1.00 -33.19 -11.99
C LEU A 380 -0.46 -34.46 -11.31
N GLN A 381 0.65 -34.99 -11.81
CA GLN A 381 1.28 -36.20 -11.27
C GLN A 381 2.76 -36.00 -10.90
N ARG A 382 3.13 -34.78 -10.51
CA ARG A 382 4.46 -34.48 -9.95
C ARG A 382 4.36 -33.54 -8.75
N SER A 383 3.82 -34.05 -7.64
CA SER A 383 4.19 -33.64 -6.28
C SER A 383 3.78 -34.71 -5.26
N ILE A 384 3.90 -35.99 -5.66
CA ILE A 384 3.66 -37.11 -4.77
C ILE A 384 5.03 -37.70 -4.44
N ILE A 385 5.43 -37.52 -3.17
CA ILE A 385 6.65 -37.96 -2.49
C ILE A 385 7.82 -36.95 -2.58
N ALA A 386 7.81 -35.98 -1.66
CA ALA A 386 8.94 -35.65 -0.79
C ALA A 386 8.38 -35.08 0.51
#